data_AF-A0A1J3D282-F1
#
_entry.id   AF-A0A1J3D282-F1
#
_cell.length_a   1.000
_cell.length_b   1.000
_cell.length_c   1.000
_cell.angle_alpha   90.00
_cell.angle_beta   90.00
_cell.angle_gamma   90.00
#
_symmetry.space_group_name_H-M   'P 1'
#
loop_
_entity.id
_entity.type
_entity.pdbx_description
1 polymer ?
#
loop_
_entity_poly.entity_id
_entity_poly.type
_entity_poly.pdbx_seq_one_letter_code
_entity_poly.pdbx_strand_id
1 'polypeptide(L)'
;LGMPPPSSGGPGMILMLNILSQYEIPSGVSGPLGVHRLVEALKHVFAVRMNLGDPDFVDVTKLVSDMLSPEFAKDLKKKINDEKTFDPKYYGGKWNQINEHGTSHLSIIDSER
;
A
#
# COMPACT_ATOMS: atom_id res chain seq x y z
N LEU A 1 -12.80 2.52 -7.54
CA LEU A 1 -11.46 2.13 -7.04
C LEU A 1 -10.54 3.34 -7.10
N GLY A 2 -10.20 3.93 -5.94
CA GLY A 2 -9.10 4.89 -5.69
C GLY A 2 -8.99 6.18 -6.52
N MET A 3 -8.20 7.14 -6.03
CA MET A 3 -7.72 8.29 -6.80
C MET A 3 -6.41 7.94 -7.51
N PRO A 4 -6.24 8.22 -8.82
CA PRO A 4 -4.99 7.99 -9.55
C PRO A 4 -3.90 9.03 -9.19
N PRO A 5 -2.65 8.83 -9.64
CA PRO A 5 -1.63 9.87 -9.59
C PRO A 5 -2.14 11.22 -10.14
N PRO A 6 -1.77 12.36 -9.53
CA PRO A 6 -0.67 12.56 -8.56
C PRO A 6 -0.97 12.05 -7.14
N SER A 7 -2.20 11.62 -6.86
CA SER A 7 -2.50 10.94 -5.61
C SER A 7 -1.86 9.55 -5.57
N SER A 8 -1.20 9.25 -4.45
CA SER A 8 -0.61 7.94 -4.19
C SER A 8 -1.56 6.98 -3.46
N GLY A 9 -2.70 7.49 -2.97
CA GLY A 9 -3.62 6.74 -2.12
C GLY A 9 -4.28 5.57 -2.83
N GLY A 10 -4.73 5.76 -4.08
CA GLY A 10 -5.38 4.72 -4.87
C GLY A 10 -4.47 3.52 -5.13
N PRO A 11 -3.35 3.69 -5.87
CA PRO A 11 -2.41 2.60 -6.14
C PRO A 11 -1.88 1.92 -4.88
N GLY A 12 -1.57 2.70 -3.83
CA GLY A 12 -1.10 2.16 -2.56
C GLY A 12 -2.14 1.28 -1.84
N MET A 13 -3.40 1.70 -1.82
CA MET A 13 -4.48 0.93 -1.22
C MET A 13 -4.72 -0.38 -1.97
N ILE A 14 -4.69 -0.37 -3.31
CA ILE A 14 -4.84 -1.59 -4.11
C ILE A 14 -3.69 -2.56 -3.87
N LEU A 15 -2.45 -2.07 -3.84
CA LEU A 15 -1.29 -2.93 -3.56
C LEU A 15 -1.41 -3.61 -2.20
N MET A 16 -1.79 -2.86 -1.15
CA MET A 16 -2.01 -3.40 0.19
C MET A 16 -3.08 -4.50 0.18
N LEU A 17 -4.24 -4.24 -0.45
CA LEU A 17 -5.33 -5.20 -0.54
C LEU A 17 -4.92 -6.44 -1.32
N ASN A 18 -4.17 -6.30 -2.42
CA ASN A 18 -3.64 -7.42 -3.20
C ASN A 18 -2.65 -8.27 -2.38
N ILE A 19 -1.84 -7.67 -1.50
CA ILE A 19 -0.98 -8.42 -0.57
C ILE A 19 -1.83 -9.21 0.42
N LEU A 20 -2.79 -8.53 1.07
CA LEU A 20 -3.60 -9.14 2.14
C LEU A 20 -4.58 -10.20 1.62
N SER A 21 -5.08 -10.06 0.39
CA SER A 21 -5.98 -11.03 -0.26
C SER A 21 -5.38 -12.43 -0.44
N GLN A 22 -4.06 -12.56 -0.31
CA GLN A 22 -3.35 -13.84 -0.43
C GLN A 22 -3.29 -14.62 0.89
N TYR A 23 -3.76 -14.04 1.98
CA TYR A 23 -3.93 -14.75 3.25
C TYR A 23 -5.37 -15.25 3.36
N GLU A 24 -5.57 -16.33 4.12
CA GLU A 24 -6.91 -16.83 4.42
C GLU A 24 -7.73 -15.77 5.17
N ILE A 25 -8.97 -15.56 4.77
CA ILE A 25 -9.89 -14.63 5.44
C ILE A 25 -10.90 -15.46 6.24
N PRO A 26 -11.14 -15.16 7.54
CA PRO A 26 -10.58 -14.05 8.31
C PRO A 26 -9.29 -14.40 9.08
N SER A 27 -8.93 -15.68 9.18
CA SER A 27 -7.87 -16.21 10.07
C SER A 27 -6.52 -15.54 9.86
N GLY A 28 -6.18 -15.25 8.61
CA GLY A 28 -4.90 -14.69 8.22
C GLY A 28 -4.79 -13.17 8.30
N VAL A 29 -5.92 -12.47 8.52
CA VAL A 29 -5.99 -11.00 8.63
C VAL A 29 -6.57 -10.52 9.96
N SER A 30 -6.87 -11.45 10.87
CA SER A 30 -7.42 -11.15 12.19
C SER A 30 -6.42 -11.38 13.32
N GLY A 31 -6.66 -10.78 14.47
CA GLY A 31 -5.82 -10.94 15.67
C GLY A 31 -4.41 -10.34 15.53
N PRO A 32 -3.50 -10.66 16.48
CA PRO A 32 -2.16 -10.07 16.50
C PRO A 32 -1.35 -10.34 15.23
N LEU A 33 -1.46 -11.56 14.68
CA LEU A 33 -0.77 -11.92 13.44
C LEU A 33 -1.35 -11.19 12.22
N GLY A 34 -2.66 -10.98 12.18
CA GLY A 34 -3.29 -10.15 11.14
C GLY A 34 -2.81 -8.71 11.17
N VAL A 35 -2.70 -8.12 12.36
CA VAL A 35 -2.15 -6.76 12.54
C VAL A 35 -0.69 -6.71 12.12
N HIS A 36 0.12 -7.71 12.48
CA HIS A 36 1.51 -7.82 12.04
C HIS A 36 1.62 -7.83 10.51
N ARG A 37 0.85 -8.68 9.83
CA ARG A 37 0.82 -8.77 8.36
C ARG A 37 0.35 -7.47 7.71
N LEU A 38 -0.64 -6.78 8.29
CA LEU A 38 -1.08 -5.46 7.83
C LEU A 38 0.05 -4.43 7.94
N VAL A 39 0.75 -4.38 9.07
CA VAL A 39 1.88 -3.46 9.27
C VAL A 39 3.01 -3.76 8.29
N GLU A 40 3.37 -5.03 8.08
CA GLU A 40 4.41 -5.42 7.12
C GLU A 40 4.01 -5.11 5.67
N ALA A 41 2.75 -5.33 5.30
CA ALA A 41 2.21 -4.95 3.99
C ALA A 41 2.30 -3.42 3.80
N LEU A 42 1.91 -2.63 4.80
CA LEU A 42 2.01 -1.18 4.77
C LEU A 42 3.46 -0.71 4.60
N LYS A 43 4.43 -1.30 5.32
CA LYS A 43 5.85 -0.95 5.16
C LYS A 43 6.34 -1.13 3.73
N HIS A 44 5.99 -2.26 3.09
CA HIS A 44 6.30 -2.47 1.68
C HIS A 44 5.59 -1.47 0.76
N VAL A 45 4.30 -1.21 0.98
CA VAL A 45 3.51 -0.25 0.19
C VAL A 45 4.10 1.16 0.29
N PHE A 46 4.46 1.62 1.49
CA PHE A 46 5.06 2.93 1.68
C PHE A 46 6.44 3.05 1.03
N ALA A 47 7.25 1.98 1.02
CA ALA A 47 8.53 1.99 0.33
C ALA A 47 8.36 2.06 -1.20
N VAL A 48 7.39 1.33 -1.77
CA VAL A 48 7.07 1.42 -3.21
C VAL A 48 6.51 2.80 -3.55
N ARG A 49 5.61 3.34 -2.72
CA ARG A 49 5.00 4.67 -2.84
C ARG A 49 6.02 5.80 -2.95
N MET A 50 7.19 5.69 -2.31
CA MET A 50 8.24 6.71 -2.40
C MET A 50 8.80 6.91 -3.82
N ASN A 51 8.47 6.03 -4.77
CA ASN A 51 8.85 6.18 -6.18
C ASN A 51 7.73 6.80 -7.04
N LEU A 52 6.56 7.11 -6.47
CA LEU A 52 5.50 7.83 -7.18
C LEU A 52 5.82 9.33 -7.22
N GLY A 53 5.36 9.97 -8.28
CA GLY A 53 5.39 11.41 -8.48
C GLY A 53 4.23 11.85 -9.37
N ASP A 54 4.26 13.12 -9.74
CA ASP A 54 3.27 13.70 -10.64
C ASP A 54 3.51 13.21 -12.10
N PRO A 55 2.54 12.53 -12.73
CA PRO A 55 2.67 12.03 -14.11
C PRO A 55 3.00 13.09 -15.15
N ASP A 56 2.65 14.35 -14.90
CA ASP A 56 2.96 15.45 -15.82
C ASP A 56 4.45 15.80 -15.82
N PHE A 57 5.20 15.34 -14.80
CA PHE A 57 6.62 15.64 -14.60
C PHE A 57 7.52 14.40 -14.65
N VAL A 58 7.01 13.22 -14.26
CA VAL A 58 7.75 11.96 -14.21
C VAL A 58 6.89 10.80 -14.70
N ASP A 59 7.48 9.88 -15.48
CA ASP A 59 6.77 8.69 -15.93
C ASP A 59 6.61 7.67 -14.78
N VAL A 60 5.37 7.52 -14.31
CA VAL A 60 4.97 6.57 -13.26
C VAL A 60 4.19 5.38 -13.80
N THR A 61 4.02 5.25 -15.13
CA THR A 61 3.10 4.28 -15.75
C THR A 61 3.44 2.84 -15.34
N LYS A 62 4.71 2.46 -15.44
CA LYS A 62 5.18 1.14 -15.03
C LYS A 62 4.98 0.90 -13.53
N LEU A 63 5.31 1.89 -12.71
CA LEU A 63 5.18 1.77 -11.25
C LEU A 63 3.72 1.58 -10.84
N VAL A 64 2.79 2.33 -11.43
CA VAL A 64 1.36 2.17 -11.18
C VAL A 64 0.90 0.78 -11.63
N SER A 65 1.35 0.32 -12.81
CA SER A 65 1.05 -1.03 -13.29
C SER A 65 1.55 -2.11 -12.32
N ASP A 66 2.77 -1.97 -11.80
CA ASP A 66 3.34 -2.88 -10.80
C ASP A 66 2.51 -2.85 -9.50
N MET A 67 2.14 -1.65 -9.01
CA MET A 67 1.32 -1.51 -7.80
C MET A 67 -0.09 -2.12 -7.93
N LEU A 68 -0.64 -2.16 -9.14
CA LEU A 68 -1.95 -2.76 -9.41
C LEU A 68 -1.85 -4.28 -9.70
N SER A 69 -0.65 -4.81 -9.96
CA SER A 69 -0.43 -6.23 -10.31
C SER A 69 -0.55 -7.16 -9.08
N PRO A 70 -1.40 -8.20 -9.16
CA PRO A 70 -1.42 -9.27 -8.17
C PRO A 70 -0.09 -10.05 -8.06
N GLU A 71 0.63 -10.21 -9.17
CA GLU A 71 1.92 -10.90 -9.22
C GLU A 71 2.98 -10.13 -8.43
N PHE A 72 3.05 -8.81 -8.62
CA PHE A 72 3.94 -7.96 -7.84
C PHE A 72 3.60 -8.01 -6.34
N ALA A 73 2.30 -7.96 -6.00
CA ALA A 73 1.85 -8.13 -4.62
C ALA A 73 2.25 -9.49 -4.03
N LYS A 74 2.24 -10.57 -4.83
CA LYS A 74 2.69 -11.90 -4.42
C LYS A 74 4.18 -11.94 -4.10
N ASP A 75 5.00 -11.21 -4.86
CA ASP A 75 6.43 -11.12 -4.58
C ASP A 75 6.73 -10.31 -3.31
N LEU A 76 5.92 -9.29 -3.01
CA LEU A 76 6.00 -8.59 -1.71
C LEU A 76 5.53 -9.47 -0.56
N LYS A 77 4.43 -10.23 -0.72
CA LYS A 77 3.94 -11.16 0.31
C LYS A 77 5.01 -12.19 0.71
N LYS A 78 5.81 -12.69 -0.23
CA LYS A 78 6.92 -13.62 0.06
C LYS A 78 8.01 -13.04 0.96
N LYS A 79 8.11 -11.71 1.04
CA LYS A 79 9.08 -11.00 1.87
C LYS A 79 8.57 -10.75 3.30
N ILE A 80 7.27 -10.90 3.53
CA ILE A 80 6.68 -10.79 4.87
C ILE A 80 7.03 -12.04 5.68
N ASN A 81 7.66 -11.83 6.84
CA ASN A 81 7.94 -12.87 7.81
C ASN A 81 6.99 -12.73 9.00
N ASP A 82 6.24 -13.78 9.32
CA ASP A 82 5.20 -13.74 10.38
C ASP A 82 5.76 -13.63 11.80
N GLU A 83 7.06 -13.86 12.00
CA GLU A 83 7.71 -13.90 13.32
C GLU A 83 8.54 -12.65 13.63
N LYS A 84 8.88 -11.84 12.61
CA LYS A 84 9.76 -10.68 12.79
C LYS A 84 9.51 -9.55 11.80
N THR A 85 9.94 -8.36 12.21
CA THR A 85 10.11 -7.17 11.36
C THR A 85 11.58 -6.97 11.00
N PHE A 86 11.85 -6.18 9.96
CA PHE A 86 13.19 -5.78 9.56
C PHE A 86 13.41 -4.27 9.71
N ASP A 87 14.65 -3.82 9.55
CA ASP A 87 14.99 -2.40 9.47
C ASP A 87 14.43 -1.74 8.19
N PRO A 88 14.18 -0.41 8.17
CA PRO A 88 13.61 0.28 7.02
C PRO A 88 14.32 0.03 5.67
N LYS A 89 15.64 -0.24 5.71
CA LYS A 89 16.44 -0.56 4.51
C LYS A 89 15.97 -1.83 3.80
N TYR A 90 15.43 -2.80 4.52
CA TYR A 90 14.90 -4.05 3.97
C TYR A 90 13.74 -3.80 2.98
N TYR A 91 12.87 -2.85 3.31
CA TYR A 91 11.68 -2.55 2.53
C TYR A 91 11.97 -1.68 1.31
N GLY A 92 13.15 -1.02 1.27
CA GLY A 92 13.54 -0.10 0.20
C GLY A 92 13.22 1.38 0.49
N GLY A 93 13.10 1.76 1.77
CA GLY A 93 12.90 3.16 2.16
C GLY A 93 14.05 4.06 1.69
N LYS A 94 13.72 5.07 0.88
CA LYS A 94 14.68 6.02 0.30
C LYS A 94 14.63 7.40 0.96
N TRP A 95 13.48 7.79 1.51
CA TRP A 95 13.20 9.15 2.01
C TRP A 95 12.65 9.08 3.43
N ASN A 96 12.90 10.12 4.22
CA ASN A 96 12.27 10.27 5.53
C ASN A 96 10.86 10.86 5.36
N GLN A 97 9.95 10.52 6.27
CA GLN A 97 8.67 11.21 6.34
C GLN A 97 8.86 12.64 6.84
N ILE A 98 8.17 13.57 6.20
CA ILE A 98 8.04 14.96 6.64
C ILE A 98 6.85 15.09 7.58
N ASN A 99 6.83 16.14 8.42
CA ASN A 99 5.67 16.43 9.25
C ASN A 99 4.46 16.77 8.38
N GLU A 100 3.31 16.18 8.70
CA GLU A 100 2.04 16.35 7.98
C GLU A 100 1.09 17.26 8.77
N HIS A 101 0.19 17.96 8.06
CA HIS A 101 -0.62 19.06 8.62
C HIS A 101 -2.14 18.78 8.65
N GLY A 102 -2.57 17.55 8.41
CA GLY A 102 -3.98 17.13 8.47
C GLY A 102 -4.82 17.51 7.24
N THR A 103 -6.00 16.90 7.11
CA THR A 103 -6.98 17.13 6.03
C THR A 103 -8.40 16.77 6.50
N SER A 104 -9.43 17.06 5.70
CA SER A 104 -10.83 16.70 5.98
C SER A 104 -11.42 15.82 4.86
N HIS A 105 -12.32 14.91 5.21
CA HIS A 105 -13.03 14.03 4.28
C HIS A 105 -14.54 14.03 4.59
N LEU A 106 -15.39 14.15 3.57
CA LEU A 106 -16.86 14.10 3.67
C LEU A 106 -17.41 13.18 2.57
N SER A 107 -18.43 12.39 2.91
CA SER A 107 -19.16 11.53 1.98
C SER A 107 -20.66 11.82 2.08
N ILE A 108 -21.34 11.89 0.93
CA ILE A 108 -22.79 12.15 0.82
C ILE A 108 -23.43 11.01 0.01
N ILE A 109 -24.53 10.46 0.53
CA ILE A 109 -25.36 9.44 -0.13
C ILE A 109 -26.81 9.96 -0.07
N ASP A 110 -27.48 10.05 -1.22
CA ASP A 110 -28.89 10.42 -1.32
C ASP A 110 -29.77 9.18 -1.54
N SER A 111 -31.09 9.40 -1.65
CA SER A 111 -32.08 8.34 -1.84
C SER A 111 -32.16 7.76 -3.26
N GLU A 112 -31.43 8.32 -4.22
CA GLU A 112 -31.43 7.87 -5.62
C GLU A 112 -30.26 6.91 -5.93
N ARG A 113 -29.54 6.46 -4.89
CA ARG A 113 -28.42 5.51 -4.94
C ARG A 113 -28.74 4.12 -4.43
#